data_AF-A0A0S8D4U0-F1
#
_entry.id   AF-A0A0S8D4U0-F1
#
_cell.length_a   1.000
_cell.length_b   1.000
_cell.length_c   1.000
_cell.angle_alpha   90.00
_cell.angle_beta   90.00
_cell.angle_gamma   90.00
#
_symmetry.space_group_name_H-M   'P 1'
#
loop_
_entity.id
_entity.type
_entity.pdbx_description
1 polymer ?
#
loop_
_entity_poly.entity_id
_entity_poly.type
_entity_poly.pdbx_seq_one_letter_code
_entity_poly.pdbx_strand_id
1 'polypeptide(L)' 'IMARHGMTDEQVSYHELQALFMDHLPEDTALFNEFHALLVKTGKDYCRRKPLCHMCPLKAWGPASPFLD' A
#
# COMPACT_ATOMS: atom_id res chain seq x y z
N ILE A 1 -3.49 3.76 1.49
CA ILE A 1 -2.80 2.60 2.10
C ILE A 1 -1.31 2.89 2.20
N MET A 2 -0.65 3.17 1.07
CA MET A 2 0.78 3.54 1.00
C MET A 2 1.21 4.57 2.07
N ALA A 3 0.52 5.72 2.15
CA ALA A 3 0.82 6.74 3.17
C ALA A 3 0.69 6.24 4.62
N ARG A 4 -0.34 5.45 4.93
CA ARG A 4 -0.52 4.87 6.28
C ARG A 4 0.58 3.89 6.67
N HIS A 5 1.26 3.31 5.68
CA HIS A 5 2.38 2.40 5.86
C HIS A 5 3.73 3.08 5.58
N GLY A 6 3.78 4.41 5.51
CA GLY A 6 5.02 5.18 5.35
C GLY A 6 5.74 4.97 4.01
N MET A 7 5.03 4.54 2.96
CA MET A 7 5.61 4.32 1.63
C MET A 7 5.55 5.58 0.74
N THR A 8 4.65 6.51 1.06
CA THR A 8 4.47 7.78 0.35
C THR A 8 4.05 8.85 1.36
N ASP A 9 4.14 10.12 0.96
CA ASP A 9 3.52 11.20 1.72
C ASP A 9 1.98 11.13 1.70
N GLU A 10 1.33 11.75 2.68
CA GLU A 10 -0.14 11.83 2.74
C GLU A 10 -0.75 12.65 1.60
N GLN A 11 0.03 13.57 1.04
CA GLN A 11 -0.38 14.51 0.00
C GLN A 11 0.06 14.06 -1.41
N VAL A 12 0.53 12.81 -1.55
CA VAL A 12 0.97 12.26 -2.83
C VAL A 12 -0.12 12.39 -3.89
N SER A 13 0.23 12.92 -5.06
CA SER A 13 -0.68 13.01 -6.18
C SER A 13 -0.92 11.64 -6.82
N TYR A 14 -1.97 11.54 -7.63
CA TYR A 14 -2.21 10.32 -8.41
C TYR A 14 -1.04 9.99 -9.35
N HIS A 15 -0.45 10.99 -9.99
CA HIS A 15 0.65 10.80 -10.94
C HIS A 15 1.93 10.32 -10.25
N GLU A 16 2.29 10.90 -9.11
CA GLU A 16 3.43 10.43 -8.32
C GLU A 16 3.22 9.01 -7.80
N LEU A 17 2.01 8.71 -7.33
CA LEU A 17 1.67 7.37 -6.89
C LEU A 17 1.73 6.37 -8.06
N GLN A 18 1.25 6.74 -9.25
CA GLN A 18 1.32 5.91 -10.44
C GLN A 18 2.77 5.66 -10.86
N ALA A 19 3.60 6.70 -10.90
CA ALA A 19 5.02 6.61 -11.22
C ALA A 19 5.75 5.66 -10.27
N LEU A 20 5.45 5.70 -8.96
CA LEU A 20 6.03 4.77 -7.99
C LEU A 20 5.89 3.29 -8.41
N PHE A 21 4.73 2.88 -8.92
CA PHE A 21 4.55 1.50 -9.38
C PHE A 21 5.24 1.25 -10.72
N MET A 22 5.11 2.18 -11.68
CA MET A 22 5.71 2.02 -13.02
C MET A 22 7.24 2.00 -12.99
N ASP A 23 7.86 2.71 -12.04
CA ASP A 23 9.31 2.79 -11.90
C ASP A 23 9.92 1.59 -11.16
N HIS A 24 9.13 0.86 -10.36
CA HIS A 24 9.64 -0.20 -9.46
C HIS A 24 9.10 -1.61 -9.79
N LEU A 25 8.13 -1.74 -10.69
CA LEU A 25 7.60 -3.02 -11.13
C LEU A 25 7.89 -3.25 -12.62
N PRO A 26 7.99 -4.51 -13.06
CA PRO A 26 7.96 -4.83 -14.48
C PRO A 26 6.75 -4.19 -15.17
N GLU A 27 6.94 -3.75 -16.42
CA GLU A 27 5.86 -3.20 -17.26
C GLU A 27 4.91 -4.33 -17.71
N ASP A 28 4.06 -4.77 -16.78
CA ASP A 28 3.09 -5.84 -16.96
C ASP A 28 1.73 -5.41 -16.40
N THR A 29 0.77 -5.24 -17.31
CA THR A 29 -0.61 -4.85 -16.99
C THR A 29 -1.30 -5.83 -16.05
N ALA A 30 -1.02 -7.14 -16.14
CA ALA A 30 -1.62 -8.12 -15.25
C ALA A 30 -1.11 -7.93 -13.81
N LEU A 31 0.19 -7.67 -13.66
CA LEU A 31 0.82 -7.38 -12.37
C LEU A 31 0.26 -6.09 -11.76
N PHE A 32 0.13 -5.01 -12.55
CA PHE A 32 -0.46 -3.76 -12.07
C PHE A 32 -1.91 -3.94 -11.60
N ASN A 33 -2.71 -4.69 -12.35
CA ASN A 33 -4.10 -4.98 -11.99
C ASN A 33 -4.20 -5.80 -10.69
N GLU A 34 -3.31 -6.78 -10.50
CA GLU A 34 -3.26 -7.57 -9.28
C GLU A 34 -2.88 -6.69 -8.07
N PHE A 35 -1.83 -5.89 -8.17
CA PHE A 35 -1.44 -4.95 -7.11
C PHE A 35 -2.57 -3.99 -6.74
N HIS A 36 -3.26 -3.43 -7.74
CA HIS A 36 -4.43 -2.58 -7.51
C HIS A 36 -5.53 -3.33 -6.74
N ALA A 37 -5.89 -4.54 -7.18
CA ALA A 37 -6.91 -5.36 -6.53
C ALA A 37 -6.54 -5.71 -5.08
N LEU A 38 -5.27 -6.05 -4.82
CA LEU A 38 -4.75 -6.36 -3.48
C LEU A 38 -4.79 -5.13 -2.57
N LEU A 39 -4.42 -3.95 -3.07
CA LEU A 39 -4.54 -2.69 -2.33
C LEU A 39 -6.00 -2.38 -2.03
N VAL A 40 -6.89 -2.43 -3.02
CA VAL A 40 -8.33 -2.19 -2.81
C VAL A 40 -8.91 -3.12 -1.74
N LYS A 41 -8.63 -4.43 -1.84
CA LYS A 41 -9.05 -5.43 -0.85
C LYS A 41 -8.49 -5.10 0.53
N THR A 42 -7.21 -4.73 0.62
CA THR A 42 -6.56 -4.37 1.88
C THR A 42 -7.22 -3.16 2.53
N GLY A 43 -7.54 -2.12 1.74
CA GLY A 43 -8.22 -0.92 2.19
C GLY A 43 -9.64 -1.19 2.69
N LYS A 44 -10.37 -2.07 1.99
CA LYS A 44 -11.74 -2.44 2.32
C LYS A 44 -11.81 -3.30 3.59
N ASP A 45 -11.00 -4.35 3.66
CA ASP A 45 -11.13 -5.40 4.66
C ASP A 45 -10.38 -5.06 5.96
N TYR A 46 -9.25 -4.35 5.87
CA TYR A 46 -8.36 -4.09 7.01
C TYR A 46 -8.11 -2.60 7.28
N CYS A 47 -7.58 -1.86 6.30
CA CYS A 47 -7.18 -0.45 6.45
C CYS A 47 -8.34 0.54 6.27
N ARG A 48 -9.54 0.15 6.70
CA ARG A 48 -10.77 0.94 6.68
C ARG A 48 -10.74 2.10 7.68
N ARG A 49 -11.84 2.88 7.78
CA ARG A 49 -11.93 4.06 8.67
C ARG A 49 -11.62 3.74 10.15
N LYS A 50 -12.14 2.61 10.66
CA LYS A 50 -11.71 2.00 11.92
C LYS A 50 -10.82 0.80 11.59
N PRO A 51 -9.48 0.96 11.58
CA PRO A 51 -8.59 -0.03 11.01
C PRO A 51 -8.49 -1.29 11.88
N LEU A 52 -8.29 -2.44 11.23
CA LEU A 52 -8.03 -3.73 11.89
C LEU A 52 -6.54 -4.08 11.80
N CYS A 53 -5.66 -3.21 12.33
CA CYS A 53 -4.22 -3.32 12.14
C CYS A 53 -3.63 -4.67 12.59
N HIS A 54 -4.13 -5.26 13.67
CA HIS A 54 -3.65 -6.56 14.18
C HIS A 54 -3.90 -7.73 13.22
N MET A 55 -4.92 -7.63 12.36
CA MET A 55 -5.25 -8.61 11.31
C MET A 55 -4.73 -8.20 9.92
N CYS A 56 -4.22 -6.98 9.77
CA CYS A 56 -3.81 -6.48 8.47
C CYS A 56 -2.60 -7.27 7.95
N PRO A 57 -2.62 -7.75 6.69
CA PRO A 57 -1.44 -8.42 6.11
C PRO A 57 -0.22 -7.51 6.07
N LEU A 58 -0.43 -6.19 6.02
CA LEU A 58 0.64 -5.19 5.98
C LEU A 58 1.07 -4.70 7.39
N LYS A 59 0.67 -5.38 8.47
CA LYS A 59 0.97 -4.94 9.86
C LYS A 59 2.47 -4.79 10.16
N ALA A 60 3.32 -5.47 9.40
CA ALA A 60 4.77 -5.48 9.56
C ALA A 60 5.49 -4.74 8.42
N TRP A 61 4.78 -3.93 7.64
CA TRP A 61 5.35 -3.19 6.51
C TRP A 61 5.56 -1.71 6.84
N GLY A 62 6.70 -1.20 6.37
CA GLY A 62 7.11 0.20 6.52
C GLY A 62 7.62 0.54 7.93
N PRO A 63 8.01 1.81 8.17
CA PRO A 63 8.58 2.27 9.45
C PRO A 63 7.61 2.17 10.64
N ALA A 64 6.34 1.85 10.41
CA ALA A 64 5.36 1.52 11.45
C ALA A 64 5.36 0.03 11.84
N SER A 65 6.25 -0.79 11.26
CA SER A 65 6.42 -2.20 11.62
C SER A 65 7.01 -2.34 13.02
N PRO A 66 6.41 -3.12 13.94
CA PRO A 66 6.97 -3.36 15.27
C PRO A 66 8.19 -4.30 15.26
N PHE A 67 8.68 -4.68 14.07
CA PHE A 67 9.82 -5.58 13.87
C PHE A 67 11.01 -4.90 13.17
N LEU A 68 10.95 -3.57 12.98
CA LEU A 68 12.10 -2.77 12.58
C LEU A 68 12.80 -2.25 13.86
N ASP A 69 13.42 -3.18 14.59
CA ASP A 69 14.48 -2.93 15.58
C ASP A 69 15.64 -3.88 15.27
#